data_AF-A0A9E5ZCL8-F1
#
_entry.id   AF-A0A9E5ZCL8-F1
#
_cell.length_a   1.000
_cell.length_b   1.000
_cell.length_c   1.000
_cell.angle_alpha   90.00
_cell.angle_beta   90.00
_cell.angle_gamma   90.00
#
_symmetry.space_group_name_H-M   'P 1'
#
loop_
_entity.id
_entity.type
_entity.pdbx_description
1 polymer ?
#
loop_
_entity_poly.entity_id
_entity_poly.type
_entity_poly.pdbx_seq_one_letter_code
_entity_poly.pdbx_strand_id
1 'polypeptide(L)'
;HHIWKHDFKVPFVCGCRDLGEALRRISEGAAMIRTKGEAGTGDVVEAVRHMRTVQDAIRKLQNMPEDELVVEARDLRVSLELLIKTKEMGRMPVVNFAAGGVATPADAALMMQLGADGVFVGSGIFKSGDPASRAHAIVQSVTHYNDPKILAEVSKNLGEPMVGISTKELPEGELMAKRSQ
;
A
#
# COMPACT_ATOMS: atom_id res chain seq x y z
N HIS A 1 -19.51 -9.53 -2.38
CA HIS A 1 -19.73 -8.47 -3.40
C HIS A 1 -19.23 -7.13 -2.86
N HIS A 2 -18.62 -6.29 -3.70
CA HIS A 2 -18.16 -4.94 -3.31
C HIS A 2 -19.12 -3.88 -3.84
N ILE A 3 -19.05 -2.66 -3.28
CA ILE A 3 -19.84 -1.51 -3.74
C ILE A 3 -19.51 -1.19 -5.20
N TRP A 4 -20.53 -0.97 -6.03
CA TRP A 4 -20.41 -0.40 -7.36
C TRP A 4 -20.19 1.12 -7.24
N LYS A 5 -18.95 1.56 -7.42
CA LYS A 5 -18.51 2.91 -7.04
C LYS A 5 -18.80 3.96 -8.12
N HIS A 6 -19.10 3.52 -9.35
CA HIS A 6 -19.45 4.42 -10.47
C HIS A 6 -20.72 5.23 -10.24
N ASP A 7 -21.63 4.78 -9.36
CA ASP A 7 -22.87 5.51 -9.03
C ASP A 7 -22.62 6.73 -8.12
N PHE A 8 -21.39 6.93 -7.67
CA PHE A 8 -21.02 7.97 -6.72
C PHE A 8 -20.13 9.03 -7.36
N LYS A 9 -20.32 10.28 -6.94
CA LYS A 9 -19.43 11.39 -7.31
C LYS A 9 -18.20 11.49 -6.41
N VAL A 10 -18.28 10.96 -5.19
CA VAL A 10 -17.19 10.98 -4.21
C VAL A 10 -16.19 9.86 -4.56
N PRO A 11 -14.88 10.14 -4.61
CA PRO A 11 -13.89 9.12 -4.96
C PRO A 11 -13.74 8.08 -3.85
N PHE A 12 -13.52 6.83 -4.25
CA PHE A 12 -13.30 5.71 -3.35
C PHE A 12 -11.82 5.30 -3.32
N VAL A 13 -11.29 5.08 -2.12
CA VAL A 13 -10.03 4.37 -1.88
C VAL A 13 -10.31 2.92 -1.50
N CYS A 14 -9.62 1.96 -2.10
CA CYS A 14 -9.78 0.53 -1.82
C CYS A 14 -8.45 -0.14 -1.48
N GLY A 15 -8.50 -1.14 -0.59
CA GLY A 15 -7.34 -1.95 -0.23
C GLY A 15 -7.09 -3.09 -1.22
N CYS A 16 -5.82 -3.42 -1.48
CA CYS A 16 -5.41 -4.60 -2.24
C CYS A 16 -4.23 -5.33 -1.59
N ARG A 17 -4.03 -6.59 -2.00
CA ARG A 17 -2.88 -7.42 -1.62
C ARG A 17 -2.03 -7.87 -2.80
N ASP A 18 -2.64 -7.87 -3.97
CA ASP A 18 -2.06 -8.26 -5.25
C ASP A 18 -2.65 -7.40 -6.39
N LEU A 19 -2.04 -7.48 -7.57
CA LEU A 19 -2.45 -6.70 -8.74
C LEU A 19 -3.88 -7.04 -9.19
N GLY A 20 -4.28 -8.30 -9.14
CA GLY A 20 -5.63 -8.71 -9.52
C GLY A 20 -6.69 -8.09 -8.61
N GLU A 21 -6.47 -8.09 -7.29
CA GLU A 21 -7.35 -7.45 -6.32
C GLU A 21 -7.44 -5.94 -6.59
N ALA A 22 -6.31 -5.27 -6.85
CA ALA A 22 -6.29 -3.84 -7.18
C ALA A 22 -7.09 -3.51 -8.45
N LEU A 23 -6.81 -4.21 -9.56
CA LEU A 23 -7.48 -3.98 -10.83
C LEU A 23 -8.98 -4.29 -10.77
N ARG A 24 -9.40 -5.32 -10.02
CA ARG A 24 -10.84 -5.56 -9.77
C ARG A 24 -11.50 -4.40 -9.02
N ARG A 25 -10.84 -3.78 -8.03
CA ARG A 25 -11.37 -2.60 -7.34
C ARG A 25 -11.47 -1.39 -8.28
N ILE A 26 -10.51 -1.22 -9.18
CA ILE A 26 -10.52 -0.16 -10.19
C ILE A 26 -11.67 -0.37 -11.18
N SER A 27 -11.90 -1.60 -11.66
CA SER A 27 -13.07 -1.92 -12.51
C SER A 27 -14.41 -1.59 -11.83
N GLU A 28 -14.48 -1.77 -10.51
CA GLU A 28 -15.65 -1.39 -9.72
C GLU A 28 -15.79 0.12 -9.47
N GLY A 29 -14.82 0.95 -9.92
CA GLY A 29 -14.84 2.41 -9.81
C GLY A 29 -13.96 2.99 -8.68
N ALA A 30 -12.97 2.26 -8.16
CA ALA A 30 -12.02 2.84 -7.21
C ALA A 30 -11.13 3.88 -7.91
N ALA A 31 -11.07 5.08 -7.34
CA ALA A 31 -10.24 6.19 -7.82
C ALA A 31 -8.82 6.15 -7.23
N MET A 32 -8.61 5.36 -6.18
CA MET A 32 -7.35 5.21 -5.47
C MET A 32 -7.23 3.80 -4.88
N ILE A 33 -5.99 3.29 -4.83
CA ILE A 33 -5.65 2.03 -4.20
C ILE A 33 -4.72 2.28 -3.01
N ARG A 34 -4.78 1.38 -2.03
CA ARG A 34 -3.77 1.26 -0.98
C ARG A 34 -3.45 -0.19 -0.70
N THR A 35 -2.30 -0.48 -0.09
CA THR A 35 -2.08 -1.80 0.52
C THR A 35 -3.08 -2.03 1.64
N LYS A 36 -3.48 -3.29 1.88
CA LYS A 36 -4.24 -3.61 3.10
C LYS A 36 -3.36 -3.47 4.33
N GLY A 37 -2.18 -4.10 4.28
CA GLY A 37 -1.27 -4.27 5.42
C GLY A 37 -1.98 -4.93 6.60
N GLU A 38 -1.38 -4.87 7.78
CA GLU A 38 -2.04 -5.22 9.04
C GLU A 38 -2.22 -3.93 9.85
N ALA A 39 -3.47 -3.53 10.06
CA ALA A 39 -3.76 -2.22 10.63
C ALA A 39 -3.70 -2.27 12.16
N GLY A 40 -3.09 -1.26 12.78
CA GLY A 40 -3.06 -1.13 14.24
C GLY A 40 -1.96 -1.94 14.95
N THR A 41 -1.18 -2.75 14.22
CA THR A 41 -0.06 -3.54 14.77
C THR A 41 1.24 -2.75 14.90
N GLY A 42 1.44 -1.71 14.10
CA GLY A 42 2.76 -1.05 13.99
C GLY A 42 3.82 -1.95 13.33
N ASP A 43 3.39 -3.02 12.65
CA ASP A 43 4.26 -3.95 11.91
C ASP A 43 4.02 -3.80 10.40
N VAL A 44 5.01 -3.24 9.70
CA VAL A 44 4.96 -2.91 8.27
C VAL A 44 5.07 -4.13 7.34
N VAL A 45 5.38 -5.32 7.86
CA VAL A 45 5.69 -6.52 7.06
C VAL A 45 4.61 -6.86 6.04
N GLU A 46 3.34 -6.80 6.40
CA GLU A 46 2.24 -7.08 5.46
C GLU A 46 2.11 -5.99 4.40
N ALA A 47 2.32 -4.72 4.73
CA ALA A 47 2.31 -3.64 3.75
C ALA A 47 3.46 -3.79 2.75
N VAL A 48 4.67 -4.13 3.23
CA VAL A 48 5.82 -4.45 2.38
C VAL A 48 5.51 -5.63 1.46
N ARG A 49 4.93 -6.71 1.99
CA ARG A 49 4.57 -7.89 1.18
C ARG A 49 3.60 -7.50 0.07
N HIS A 50 2.51 -6.82 0.38
CA HIS A 50 1.52 -6.42 -0.62
C HIS A 50 2.11 -5.47 -1.67
N MET A 51 2.92 -4.50 -1.26
CA MET A 51 3.55 -3.57 -2.20
C MET A 51 4.50 -4.30 -3.16
N ARG A 52 5.36 -5.19 -2.64
CA ARG A 52 6.24 -6.02 -3.47
C ARG A 52 5.44 -6.90 -4.43
N THR A 53 4.41 -7.60 -3.96
CA THR A 53 3.56 -8.44 -4.82
C THR A 53 2.96 -7.65 -5.98
N VAL A 54 2.46 -6.44 -5.73
CA VAL A 54 1.90 -5.56 -6.78
C VAL A 54 2.98 -5.11 -7.76
N GLN A 55 4.13 -4.62 -7.26
CA GLN A 55 5.22 -4.13 -8.11
C GLN A 55 5.87 -5.26 -8.93
N ASP A 56 6.01 -6.45 -8.36
CA ASP A 56 6.54 -7.64 -9.03
C ASP A 56 5.61 -8.06 -10.18
N ALA A 57 4.29 -8.05 -9.95
CA ALA A 57 3.31 -8.34 -10.98
C ALA A 57 3.32 -7.30 -12.11
N ILE A 58 3.47 -6.01 -11.79
CA ILE A 58 3.59 -4.94 -12.79
C ILE A 58 4.87 -5.13 -13.63
N ARG A 59 6.01 -5.41 -12.99
CA ARG A 59 7.28 -5.68 -13.70
C ARG A 59 7.22 -6.92 -14.59
N LYS A 60 6.56 -7.99 -14.12
CA LYS A 60 6.27 -9.19 -14.95
C LYS A 60 5.43 -8.79 -16.16
N LEU A 61 4.35 -8.05 -15.94
CA LEU A 61 3.40 -7.64 -16.97
C LEU A 61 4.05 -6.74 -18.04
N GLN A 62 4.94 -5.81 -17.65
CA GLN A 62 5.67 -4.97 -18.61
C GLN A 62 6.48 -5.78 -19.62
N ASN A 63 7.07 -6.90 -19.20
CA ASN A 63 7.89 -7.76 -20.05
C ASN A 63 7.10 -8.89 -20.73
N MET A 64 5.82 -9.06 -20.43
CA MET A 64 4.97 -10.12 -20.96
C MET A 64 4.64 -9.90 -22.45
N PRO A 65 4.77 -10.91 -23.33
CA PRO A 65 4.30 -10.85 -24.72
C PRO A 65 2.80 -10.51 -24.82
N GLU A 66 2.39 -9.85 -25.90
CA GLU A 66 1.00 -9.39 -26.07
C GLU A 66 -0.03 -10.53 -26.17
N ASP A 67 0.37 -11.65 -26.76
CA ASP A 67 -0.46 -12.85 -26.93
C ASP A 67 -0.71 -13.60 -25.59
N GLU A 68 0.13 -13.39 -24.58
CA GLU A 68 -0.05 -13.94 -23.23
C GLU A 68 -1.03 -13.11 -22.37
N LEU A 69 -1.33 -11.85 -22.74
CA LEU A 69 -2.11 -10.93 -21.92
C LEU A 69 -3.54 -11.40 -21.67
N VAL A 70 -4.14 -12.11 -22.63
CA VAL A 70 -5.49 -12.67 -22.49
C VAL A 70 -5.53 -13.72 -21.38
N VAL A 71 -4.50 -14.56 -21.31
CA VAL A 71 -4.37 -15.61 -20.29
C VAL A 71 -4.12 -14.98 -18.93
N GLU A 72 -3.20 -14.03 -18.83
CA GLU A 72 -2.91 -13.34 -17.57
C GLU A 72 -4.14 -12.57 -17.05
N ALA A 73 -4.89 -11.90 -17.93
CA ALA A 73 -6.11 -11.19 -17.55
C ALA A 73 -7.17 -12.14 -16.99
N ARG A 74 -7.34 -13.32 -17.60
CA ARG A 74 -8.23 -14.38 -17.11
C ARG A 74 -7.80 -14.88 -15.73
N ASP A 75 -6.52 -15.18 -15.55
CA ASP A 75 -6.00 -15.77 -14.32
C ASP A 75 -6.06 -14.76 -13.15
N LEU A 76 -5.76 -13.50 -13.43
CA LEU A 76 -5.97 -12.38 -12.49
C LEU A 76 -7.45 -12.01 -12.32
N ARG A 77 -8.35 -12.51 -13.17
CA ARG A 77 -9.79 -12.19 -13.18
C ARG A 77 -10.05 -10.69 -13.31
N VAL A 78 -9.40 -10.06 -14.28
CA VAL A 78 -9.46 -8.61 -14.56
C VAL A 78 -9.85 -8.35 -16.01
N SER A 79 -10.24 -7.11 -16.31
CA SER A 79 -10.46 -6.68 -17.70
C SER A 79 -9.13 -6.68 -18.46
N LEU A 80 -9.12 -7.25 -19.67
CA LEU A 80 -7.98 -7.21 -20.57
C LEU A 80 -7.56 -5.77 -20.88
N GLU A 81 -8.54 -4.89 -21.13
CA GLU A 81 -8.29 -3.46 -21.39
C GLU A 81 -7.53 -2.81 -20.23
N LEU A 82 -7.94 -3.09 -19.00
CA LEU A 82 -7.31 -2.53 -17.81
C LEU A 82 -5.90 -3.09 -17.60
N LEU A 83 -5.69 -4.37 -17.94
CA LEU A 83 -4.38 -5.00 -17.88
C LEU A 83 -3.43 -4.41 -18.93
N ILE A 84 -3.89 -4.23 -20.17
CA ILE A 84 -3.14 -3.56 -21.25
C ILE A 84 -2.74 -2.14 -20.82
N LYS A 85 -3.69 -1.35 -20.31
CA LYS A 85 -3.40 0.01 -19.82
C LYS A 85 -2.34 0.00 -18.71
N THR A 86 -2.41 -0.96 -17.79
CA THR A 86 -1.43 -1.12 -16.72
C THR A 86 -0.04 -1.47 -17.26
N LYS A 87 0.03 -2.35 -18.28
CA LYS A 87 1.26 -2.70 -18.98
C LYS A 87 1.90 -1.48 -19.65
N GLU A 88 1.13 -0.76 -20.46
CA GLU A 88 1.58 0.42 -21.21
C GLU A 88 2.11 1.53 -20.28
N MET A 89 1.40 1.77 -19.18
CA MET A 89 1.80 2.79 -18.21
C MET A 89 2.99 2.36 -17.34
N GLY A 90 3.28 1.06 -17.23
CA GLY A 90 4.26 0.54 -16.27
C GLY A 90 3.88 0.73 -14.81
N ARG A 91 2.61 1.02 -14.55
CA ARG A 91 2.00 1.27 -13.24
C ARG A 91 0.49 1.12 -13.35
N MET A 92 -0.19 1.03 -12.21
CA MET A 92 -1.66 1.09 -12.20
C MET A 92 -2.16 2.46 -12.68
N PRO A 93 -3.37 2.53 -13.29
CA PRO A 93 -3.94 3.77 -13.79
C PRO A 93 -4.50 4.71 -12.70
N VAL A 94 -4.23 4.42 -11.42
CA VAL A 94 -4.60 5.21 -10.25
C VAL A 94 -3.45 5.21 -9.25
N VAL A 95 -3.46 6.16 -8.30
CA VAL A 95 -2.44 6.21 -7.24
C VAL A 95 -2.56 5.04 -6.27
N ASN A 96 -1.41 4.54 -5.79
CA ASN A 96 -1.28 3.42 -4.86
C ASN A 96 -0.47 3.80 -3.63
N PHE A 97 -1.15 3.90 -2.49
CA PHE A 97 -0.50 4.26 -1.22
C PHE A 97 -0.16 3.02 -0.40
N ALA A 98 0.90 3.11 0.40
CA ALA A 98 1.11 2.15 1.48
C ALA A 98 0.18 2.45 2.67
N ALA A 99 -0.34 1.41 3.29
CA ALA A 99 -1.13 1.48 4.51
C ALA A 99 -1.03 0.18 5.32
N GLY A 100 -1.19 0.31 6.64
CA GLY A 100 -1.07 -0.77 7.61
C GLY A 100 0.37 -0.91 8.11
N GLY A 101 0.56 -0.83 9.42
CA GLY A 101 1.86 -1.08 10.06
C GLY A 101 2.91 0.04 10.04
N VAL A 102 2.73 1.11 9.27
CA VAL A 102 3.71 2.24 9.26
C VAL A 102 3.71 2.94 10.63
N ALA A 103 4.85 2.88 11.34
CA ALA A 103 5.00 3.43 12.70
C ALA A 103 6.19 4.37 12.85
N THR A 104 7.17 4.30 11.95
CA THR A 104 8.42 5.07 12.00
C THR A 104 8.72 5.82 10.70
N PRO A 105 9.55 6.90 10.76
CA PRO A 105 10.17 7.53 9.60
C PRO A 105 10.77 6.55 8.58
N ALA A 106 11.46 5.53 9.09
CA ALA A 106 12.12 4.52 8.27
C ALA A 106 11.09 3.65 7.52
N ASP A 107 9.99 3.27 8.16
CA ASP A 107 8.91 2.53 7.50
C ASP A 107 8.30 3.35 6.36
N ALA A 108 8.02 4.63 6.61
CA ALA A 108 7.44 5.52 5.60
C ALA A 108 8.38 5.66 4.39
N ALA A 109 9.67 5.91 4.64
CA ALA A 109 10.67 6.00 3.57
C ALA A 109 10.82 4.68 2.81
N LEU A 110 10.87 3.54 3.52
CA LEU A 110 10.91 2.21 2.92
C LEU A 110 9.75 2.00 1.95
N MET A 111 8.52 2.34 2.35
CA MET A 111 7.36 2.16 1.49
C MET A 111 7.43 3.01 0.22
N MET A 112 7.95 4.24 0.30
CA MET A 112 8.20 5.08 -0.88
C MET A 112 9.29 4.47 -1.79
N GLN A 113 10.38 3.97 -1.22
CA GLN A 113 11.44 3.27 -1.98
C GLN A 113 10.94 1.99 -2.67
N LEU A 114 9.91 1.34 -2.11
CA LEU A 114 9.25 0.19 -2.70
C LEU A 114 8.23 0.56 -3.79
N GLY A 115 8.07 1.84 -4.14
CA GLY A 115 7.22 2.30 -5.23
C GLY A 115 5.80 2.69 -4.83
N ALA A 116 5.56 3.02 -3.55
CA ALA A 116 4.32 3.67 -3.15
C ALA A 116 4.26 5.13 -3.66
N ASP A 117 3.08 5.60 -4.04
CA ASP A 117 2.85 7.02 -4.37
C ASP A 117 2.65 7.90 -3.10
N GLY A 118 2.57 7.28 -1.92
CA GLY A 118 2.34 7.93 -0.63
C GLY A 118 2.08 6.92 0.48
N VAL A 119 1.86 7.40 1.71
CA VAL A 119 1.62 6.54 2.88
C VAL A 119 0.41 7.02 3.70
N PHE A 120 -0.39 6.08 4.20
CA PHE A 120 -1.38 6.31 5.24
C PHE A 120 -0.81 5.92 6.60
N VAL A 121 -0.91 6.82 7.56
CA VAL A 121 -0.50 6.57 8.95
C VAL A 121 -1.63 6.94 9.89
N GLY A 122 -1.94 6.04 10.82
CA GLY A 122 -2.96 6.24 11.86
C GLY A 122 -2.36 6.05 13.24
N SER A 123 -2.46 4.81 13.76
CA SER A 123 -1.96 4.46 15.10
C SER A 123 -0.49 4.78 15.32
N GLY A 124 0.35 4.67 14.28
CA GLY A 124 1.78 4.98 14.34
C GLY A 124 2.09 6.39 14.85
N ILE A 125 1.21 7.36 14.59
CA ILE A 125 1.34 8.74 15.06
C ILE A 125 0.62 8.89 16.41
N PHE A 126 -0.69 8.60 16.45
CA PHE A 126 -1.54 8.98 17.60
C PHE A 126 -1.37 8.10 18.84
N LYS A 127 -0.73 6.94 18.72
CA LYS A 127 -0.38 6.07 19.87
C LYS A 127 1.09 6.19 20.27
N SER A 128 1.81 7.21 19.79
CA SER A 128 3.20 7.46 20.15
C SER A 128 3.33 8.46 21.31
N GLY A 129 4.51 8.55 21.91
CA GLY A 129 4.79 9.48 23.01
C GLY A 129 4.76 10.96 22.62
N ASP A 130 5.04 11.28 21.36
CA ASP A 130 4.93 12.64 20.80
C ASP A 130 4.33 12.60 19.38
N PRO A 131 2.99 12.65 19.25
CA PRO A 131 2.32 12.59 17.96
C PRO A 131 2.68 13.74 17.02
N ALA A 132 2.93 14.95 17.53
CA ALA A 132 3.20 16.12 16.70
C ALA A 132 4.58 16.00 16.02
N SER A 133 5.62 15.71 16.81
CA SER A 133 6.97 15.50 16.29
C SER A 133 7.02 14.30 15.34
N ARG A 134 6.32 13.21 15.67
CA ARG A 134 6.26 12.02 14.82
C ARG A 134 5.53 12.28 13.51
N ALA A 135 4.40 12.99 13.53
CA ALA A 135 3.69 13.37 12.30
C ALA A 135 4.58 14.20 11.38
N HIS A 136 5.29 15.18 11.94
CA HIS A 136 6.25 15.99 11.19
C HIS A 136 7.35 15.13 10.58
N ALA A 137 7.96 14.23 11.36
CA ALA A 137 9.01 13.33 10.89
C ALA A 137 8.53 12.43 9.75
N ILE A 138 7.36 11.80 9.87
CA ILE A 138 6.78 10.96 8.81
C ILE A 138 6.59 11.76 7.52
N VAL A 139 6.05 12.97 7.59
CA VAL A 139 5.85 13.84 6.41
C VAL A 139 7.17 14.17 5.73
N GLN A 140 8.20 14.51 6.52
CA GLN A 140 9.55 14.77 6.01
C GLN A 140 10.14 13.51 5.37
N SER A 141 9.96 12.34 5.98
CA SER A 141 10.47 11.07 5.45
C SER A 141 9.83 10.66 4.14
N VAL A 142 8.54 10.93 3.94
CA VAL A 142 7.86 10.67 2.65
C VAL A 142 8.41 11.60 1.57
N THR A 143 8.67 12.86 1.90
CA THR A 143 9.19 13.85 0.96
C THR A 143 10.64 13.58 0.58
N HIS A 144 11.46 13.19 1.56
CA HIS A 144 12.90 13.01 1.44
C HIS A 144 13.33 11.54 1.57
N TYR A 145 12.50 10.62 1.07
CA TYR A 145 12.67 9.17 1.30
C TYR A 145 13.97 8.57 0.75
N ASN A 146 14.70 9.29 -0.11
CA ASN A 146 15.99 8.90 -0.66
C ASN A 146 17.18 9.69 -0.09
N ASP A 147 16.97 10.59 0.87
CA ASP A 147 18.05 11.32 1.56
C ASP A 147 18.33 10.69 2.94
N PRO A 148 19.36 9.83 3.06
CA PRO A 148 19.66 9.16 4.32
C PRO A 148 20.05 10.14 5.45
N LYS A 149 20.56 11.33 5.13
CA LYS A 149 20.91 12.34 6.14
C LYS A 149 19.66 12.95 6.75
N ILE A 150 18.70 13.34 5.91
CA ILE A 150 17.41 13.86 6.39
C ILE A 150 16.67 12.78 7.18
N LEU A 151 16.63 11.55 6.66
CA LEU A 151 15.97 10.43 7.36
C LEU A 151 16.57 10.17 8.74
N ALA A 152 17.90 10.19 8.86
CA ALA A 152 18.57 10.04 10.14
C ALA A 152 18.28 11.21 11.10
N GLU A 153 18.20 12.44 10.58
CA GLU A 153 17.91 13.62 11.39
C GLU A 153 16.48 13.61 11.94
N VAL A 154 15.48 13.41 11.07
CA VAL A 154 14.06 13.42 11.47
C VAL A 154 13.67 12.21 12.32
N SER A 155 14.52 11.18 12.41
CA SER A 155 14.29 10.01 13.25
C SER A 155 14.75 10.19 14.71
N LYS A 156 15.43 11.30 15.04
CA LYS A 156 15.95 11.55 16.39
C LYS A 156 14.87 12.08 17.32
N ASN A 157 14.98 11.74 18.60
CA ASN A 157 14.21 12.34 19.70
C ASN A 157 12.68 12.34 19.50
N LEU A 158 12.12 11.32 18.82
CA LEU A 158 10.68 11.22 18.53
C LEU A 158 9.83 10.66 19.69
N GLY A 159 10.43 10.51 20.88
CA GLY A 159 9.84 9.80 22.00
C GLY A 159 9.56 8.31 21.71
N GLU A 160 8.86 7.67 22.64
CA GLU A 160 8.51 6.25 22.53
C GLU A 160 7.60 6.01 21.30
N PRO A 161 7.91 5.01 20.46
CA PRO A 161 7.01 4.59 19.40
C PRO A 161 5.74 3.95 19.98
N MET A 162 4.73 3.75 19.12
CA MET A 162 3.60 2.91 19.53
C MET A 162 4.08 1.50 19.88
N VAL A 163 3.44 0.85 20.85
CA VAL A 163 3.70 -0.56 21.14
C VAL A 163 3.26 -1.39 19.94
N GLY A 164 4.24 -2.03 19.30
CA GLY A 164 4.01 -2.92 18.17
C GLY A 164 3.49 -4.28 18.63
N ILE A 165 2.60 -4.87 17.84
CA ILE A 165 2.18 -6.27 17.98
C ILE A 165 2.69 -7.02 16.76
N SER A 166 3.52 -8.03 16.98
CA SER A 166 4.02 -8.85 15.87
C SER A 166 2.85 -9.52 15.15
N THR A 167 2.81 -9.40 13.83
CA THR A 167 1.75 -10.06 13.02
C THR A 167 1.74 -11.59 13.19
N LYS A 168 2.85 -12.20 13.61
CA LYS A 168 2.96 -13.64 13.87
C LYS A 168 2.29 -14.09 15.18
N GLU A 169 2.08 -13.16 16.10
CA GLU A 169 1.51 -13.43 17.42
C GLU A 169 -0.01 -13.25 17.44
N LEU A 170 -0.59 -12.69 16.38
CA LEU A 170 -2.03 -12.50 16.26
C LEU A 170 -2.75 -13.81 15.89
N PRO A 171 -3.81 -14.20 16.62
CA PRO A 171 -4.70 -15.27 16.20
C PRO A 171 -5.30 -15.00 14.82
N GLU A 172 -5.54 -16.05 14.03
CA GLU A 172 -5.94 -15.90 12.62
C GLU A 172 -7.25 -15.10 12.43
N GLY A 173 -8.19 -15.17 13.38
CA GLY A 173 -9.45 -14.40 13.35
C GLY A 173 -9.28 -12.89 13.58
N GLU A 174 -8.13 -12.46 14.12
CA GLU A 174 -7.84 -11.06 14.44
C GLU A 174 -7.12 -10.34 13.30
N LEU A 175 -6.55 -11.08 12.34
CA LEU A 175 -5.86 -10.54 11.16
C LEU A 175 -6.83 -9.78 10.25
N MET A 176 -6.60 -8.48 10.08
CA MET A 176 -7.35 -7.62 9.18
C MET A 176 -6.90 -7.77 7.74
N ALA A 177 -5.62 -8.11 7.48
CA ALA A 177 -5.10 -8.32 6.13
C ALA A 177 -5.90 -9.41 5.37
N LYS A 178 -6.44 -10.39 6.08
CA LYS A 178 -7.22 -11.50 5.51
C LYS A 178 -8.71 -11.19 5.33
N ARG A 179 -9.23 -10.12 5.94
CA ARG A 179 -10.65 -9.75 5.84
C ARG A 179 -10.97 -9.27 4.40
N SER A 180 -12.19 -9.57 3.94
CA SER A 180 -12.68 -9.38 2.55
C SER A 180 -12.35 -10.49 1.54
N GLN A 181 -12.30 -11.77 1.95
CA GLN A 181 -12.55 -12.88 1.01
C GLN A 181 -14.01 -12.87 0.56
#